data_AF-G2ZWV1-F1
#
_entry.id   AF-G2ZWV1-F1
#
_cell.length_a   1.000
_cell.length_b   1.000
_cell.length_c   1.000
_cell.angle_alpha   90.00
_cell.angle_beta   90.00
_cell.angle_gamma   90.00
#
_symmetry.space_group_name_H-M   'P 1'
#
loop_
_entity.id
_entity.type
_entity.pdbx_description
1 polymer ?
#
loop_
_entity_poly.entity_id
_entity_poly.type
_entity_poly.pdbx_seq_one_letter_code
_entity_poly.pdbx_strand_id
1 'polypeptide(L)'
;MYVFCQRDSPLAVQSPSPGRRPRQTLQAYDTHDTKEGQQPDPGREAAIDWIQEQMETYGLTVEDLQALGCFDAPPKPAAPVYMNAAGQVWDGTGEMPDWLKRAVNAGQSIEHFRVN
;
A
#
# COMPACT_ATOMS: atom_id res chain seq x y z
N MET A 1 -12.58 -40.77 -26.62
CA MET A 1 -11.85 -41.96 -27.09
C MET A 1 -10.59 -41.48 -27.81
N TYR A 2 -9.43 -41.69 -27.17
CA TYR A 2 -8.02 -41.80 -27.65
C TYR A 2 -7.54 -40.96 -28.87
N VAL A 3 -6.67 -39.94 -28.69
CA VAL A 3 -5.17 -39.85 -28.91
C VAL A 3 -4.66 -40.24 -30.33
N PHE A 4 -3.57 -39.70 -30.94
CA PHE A 4 -2.24 -39.26 -30.49
C PHE A 4 -1.49 -38.50 -31.64
N CYS A 5 -0.24 -38.06 -31.39
CA CYS A 5 0.90 -37.71 -32.30
C CYS A 5 1.05 -36.22 -32.67
N GLN A 6 2.07 -35.41 -32.30
CA GLN A 6 3.52 -35.51 -32.04
C GLN A 6 4.38 -34.92 -33.18
N ARG A 7 5.27 -33.96 -32.79
CA ARG A 7 6.57 -33.55 -33.38
C ARG A 7 6.61 -33.14 -34.87
N ASP A 8 7.17 -31.96 -35.13
CA ASP A 8 8.58 -31.76 -35.56
C ASP A 8 8.72 -30.46 -36.39
N SER A 9 9.65 -29.59 -36.01
CA SER A 9 10.16 -28.52 -36.88
C SER A 9 10.92 -29.14 -38.06
N PRO A 10 10.94 -28.56 -39.26
CA PRO A 10 12.15 -27.80 -39.59
C PRO A 10 11.98 -26.61 -40.57
N LEU A 11 12.83 -25.62 -40.35
CA LEU A 11 13.52 -24.77 -41.34
C LEU A 11 12.71 -24.12 -42.48
N ALA A 12 12.63 -22.79 -42.44
CA ALA A 12 12.67 -21.98 -43.66
C ALA A 12 13.39 -20.66 -43.39
N VAL A 13 14.58 -20.58 -43.98
CA VAL A 13 15.40 -19.39 -44.11
C VAL A 13 14.77 -18.42 -45.12
N GLN A 14 14.91 -17.14 -44.82
CA GLN A 14 14.95 -15.98 -45.73
C GLN A 14 13.80 -15.69 -46.71
N SER A 15 13.20 -14.50 -46.56
CA SER A 15 12.80 -13.61 -47.68
C SER A 15 12.40 -12.22 -47.16
N PRO A 16 12.39 -11.15 -48.00
CA PRO A 16 13.30 -10.00 -47.84
C PRO A 16 12.61 -8.70 -47.38
N SER A 17 13.37 -7.82 -46.74
CA SER A 17 13.09 -6.37 -46.67
C SER A 17 13.16 -5.78 -48.08
N PRO A 18 12.40 -4.72 -48.47
CA PRO A 18 12.23 -3.51 -47.67
C PRO A 18 10.86 -2.79 -47.81
N GLY A 19 10.51 -1.94 -46.84
CA GLY A 19 9.49 -0.91 -47.11
C GLY A 19 8.84 -0.24 -45.91
N ARG A 20 9.35 0.95 -45.59
CA ARG A 20 8.66 2.12 -45.01
C ARG A 20 7.86 1.92 -43.71
N ARG A 21 8.22 2.72 -42.69
CA ARG A 21 7.58 4.02 -42.38
C ARG A 21 8.37 4.70 -41.24
N PRO A 22 8.48 6.04 -41.24
CA PRO A 22 9.11 6.77 -40.15
C PRO A 22 8.34 6.49 -38.85
N ARG A 23 9.10 6.22 -37.79
CA ARG A 23 8.64 6.04 -36.40
C ARG A 23 7.78 7.25 -36.05
N GLN A 24 6.46 7.06 -35.98
CA GLN A 24 5.58 8.03 -35.35
C GLN A 24 6.14 8.27 -33.94
N THR A 25 6.68 9.46 -33.72
CA THR A 25 6.88 10.00 -32.39
C THR A 25 5.50 10.11 -31.78
N LEU A 26 5.09 9.05 -31.08
CA LEU A 26 3.98 9.17 -30.16
C LEU A 26 4.45 10.16 -29.10
N GLN A 27 3.86 11.35 -29.20
CA GLN A 27 3.87 12.44 -28.25
C GLN A 27 4.29 11.94 -26.86
N ALA A 28 5.43 12.42 -26.38
CA ALA A 28 5.73 12.36 -24.97
C ALA A 28 4.51 12.95 -24.26
N TYR A 29 3.85 12.13 -23.46
CA TYR A 29 2.95 12.67 -22.46
C TYR A 29 3.82 13.61 -21.60
N ASP A 30 3.63 14.91 -21.79
CA ASP A 30 4.06 15.88 -20.80
C ASP A 30 3.07 15.67 -19.64
N THR A 31 3.39 14.67 -18.81
CA THR A 31 2.93 14.74 -17.43
C THR A 31 3.71 15.88 -16.83
N HIS A 32 3.01 17.00 -16.66
CA HIS A 32 3.23 17.80 -15.47
C HIS A 32 2.95 16.90 -14.25
N ASP A 33 3.96 16.08 -13.88
CA ASP A 33 4.07 15.45 -12.57
C ASP A 33 4.43 16.58 -11.61
N THR A 34 3.41 17.30 -11.15
CA THR A 34 3.55 18.16 -9.98
C THR A 34 3.92 17.23 -8.83
N LYS A 35 5.21 17.12 -8.53
CA LYS A 35 5.70 16.52 -7.29
C LYS A 35 5.35 17.41 -6.11
N GLU A 36 4.05 17.46 -5.79
CA GLU A 36 3.60 17.83 -4.46
C GLU A 36 4.16 16.78 -3.50
N GLY A 37 5.12 17.17 -2.66
CA GLY A 37 5.43 16.45 -1.43
C GLY A 37 6.65 15.54 -1.41
N GLN A 38 7.53 15.54 -2.40
CA GLN A 38 8.88 14.98 -2.16
C GLN A 38 9.69 16.01 -1.37
N GLN A 39 9.43 16.11 -0.05
CA GLN A 39 10.39 16.73 0.85
C GLN A 39 11.73 16.01 0.61
N PRO A 40 12.84 16.73 0.40
CA PRO A 40 14.15 16.10 0.51
C PRO A 40 14.21 15.42 1.88
N ASP A 41 15.00 14.36 2.05
CA ASP A 41 15.41 13.95 3.40
C ASP A 41 16.59 14.87 3.74
N PRO A 42 16.37 16.07 4.32
CA PRO A 42 17.48 16.72 4.98
C PRO A 42 17.92 15.73 6.04
N GLY A 43 19.21 15.35 6.03
CA GLY A 43 19.77 14.61 7.13
C GLY A 43 19.35 15.27 8.45
N ARG A 44 19.14 14.47 9.50
CA ARG A 44 18.52 14.84 10.78
C ARG A 44 18.70 16.30 11.23
N GLU A 45 19.89 16.87 11.06
CA GLU A 45 20.23 18.28 11.36
C GLU A 45 19.33 19.28 10.62
N ALA A 46 19.24 19.21 9.28
CA ALA A 46 18.41 20.13 8.52
C ALA A 46 16.91 19.88 8.71
N ALA A 47 16.50 18.67 9.14
CA ALA A 47 15.13 18.42 9.62
C ALA A 47 14.87 19.14 10.95
N ILE A 48 15.84 19.15 11.87
CA ILE A 48 15.74 19.86 13.15
C ILE A 48 15.66 21.37 12.93
N ASP A 49 16.53 21.94 12.08
CA ASP A 49 16.51 23.37 11.76
C ASP A 49 15.16 23.79 11.16
N TRP A 50 14.62 23.00 10.23
CA TRP A 50 13.31 23.27 9.64
C TRP A 50 12.19 23.22 10.68
N ILE A 51 12.17 22.21 11.55
CA ILE A 51 11.15 22.11 12.62
C ILE A 51 11.22 23.32 13.55
N GLN A 52 12.42 23.77 13.92
CA GLN A 52 12.59 24.95 14.77
C GLN A 52 12.07 26.22 14.10
N GLU A 53 12.41 26.46 12.82
CA GLU A 53 11.89 27.60 12.06
C GLU A 53 10.36 27.59 11.96
N GLN A 54 9.76 26.41 11.78
CA GLN A 54 8.31 26.27 11.79
C GLN A 54 7.72 26.57 13.18
N MET A 55 8.35 26.09 14.26
CA MET A 55 7.92 26.43 15.62
C MET A 55 7.94 27.94 15.87
N GLU A 56 8.98 28.64 15.41
CA GLU A 56 9.06 30.11 15.50
C GLU A 56 7.99 30.80 14.65
N THR A 57 7.75 30.33 13.43
CA THR A 57 6.77 30.90 12.49
C THR A 57 5.35 30.86 13.05
N TYR A 58 4.99 29.75 13.72
CA TYR A 58 3.67 29.57 14.31
C TYR A 58 3.58 29.95 15.79
N GLY A 59 4.68 30.41 16.39
CA GLY A 59 4.75 30.74 17.81
C GLY A 59 4.46 29.54 18.72
N LEU A 60 4.81 28.33 18.28
CA LEU A 60 4.60 27.09 19.02
C LEU A 60 5.76 26.88 19.98
N THR A 61 5.45 26.63 21.25
CA THR A 61 6.44 26.23 22.25
C THR A 61 6.47 24.71 22.41
N VAL A 62 7.56 24.19 22.97
CA VAL A 62 7.65 22.76 23.34
C VAL A 62 6.56 22.41 24.36
N GLU A 63 6.20 23.34 25.24
CA GLU A 63 5.14 23.17 26.23
C GLU A 63 3.77 23.00 25.57
N ASP A 64 3.48 23.73 24.50
CA ASP A 64 2.24 23.57 23.72
C ASP A 64 2.16 22.19 23.07
N LEU A 65 3.27 21.75 22.46
CA LEU A 65 3.35 20.41 21.86
C LEU A 65 3.19 19.30 22.90
N GLN A 66 3.76 19.50 24.09
CA GLN A 66 3.60 18.57 25.22
C GLN A 66 2.17 18.59 25.77
N ALA A 67 1.53 19.75 25.88
CA ALA A 67 0.13 19.88 26.31
C ALA A 67 -0.84 19.20 25.34
N LEU A 68 -0.49 19.11 24.06
CA LEU A 68 -1.22 18.36 23.03
C LEU A 68 -0.92 16.85 23.02
N GLY A 69 -0.01 16.39 23.88
CA GLY A 69 0.39 14.98 23.96
C GLY A 69 1.17 14.50 22.74
N CYS A 70 1.85 15.40 22.02
CA CYS A 70 2.61 15.05 20.81
C CYS A 70 3.76 14.06 21.07
N PHE A 71 4.23 13.99 22.32
CA PHE A 71 5.31 13.09 22.76
C PHE A 71 4.81 11.90 23.57
N ASP A 72 3.50 11.81 23.83
CA ASP A 72 2.93 10.65 24.52
C ASP A 72 3.11 9.40 23.65
N ALA A 73 3.25 8.26 24.33
CA ALA A 73 3.26 6.99 23.63
C ALA A 73 1.95 6.87 22.83
N PRO A 74 2.00 6.42 21.56
CA PRO A 74 0.79 6.19 20.81
C PRO A 74 -0.13 5.27 21.62
N PRO A 75 -1.46 5.51 21.59
CA PRO A 75 -2.38 4.64 22.30
C PRO A 75 -2.08 3.21 21.88
N LYS A 76 -1.92 2.32 22.87
CA LYS A 76 -1.75 0.89 22.61
C LYS A 76 -2.83 0.51 21.60
N PRO A 77 -2.48 -0.16 20.49
CA PRO A 77 -3.48 -0.53 19.49
C PRO A 77 -4.63 -1.19 20.23
N ALA A 78 -5.83 -0.63 20.07
CA ALA A 78 -7.04 -1.26 20.57
C ALA A 78 -6.99 -2.72 20.13
N ALA A 79 -7.40 -3.65 21.01
CA ALA A 79 -7.38 -5.07 20.71
C ALA A 79 -7.89 -5.31 19.28
N PRO A 80 -7.31 -6.26 18.52
CA PRO A 80 -7.64 -6.43 17.12
C PRO A 80 -9.15 -6.57 16.93
N VAL A 81 -9.73 -5.66 16.14
CA VAL A 81 -11.13 -5.74 15.73
C VAL A 81 -11.19 -6.73 14.57
N TYR A 82 -12.00 -7.77 14.73
CA TYR A 82 -12.24 -8.78 13.72
C TYR A 82 -13.42 -8.36 12.83
N MET A 83 -13.31 -8.46 11.51
CA MET A 83 -14.36 -8.14 10.55
C MET A 83 -14.47 -9.22 9.47
N ASN A 84 -15.70 -9.57 9.07
CA ASN A 84 -15.93 -10.47 7.93
C ASN A 84 -16.25 -9.72 6.63
N ALA A 85 -16.28 -10.44 5.52
CA ALA A 85 -16.60 -9.87 4.20
C ALA A 85 -18.03 -9.28 4.09
N ALA A 86 -18.92 -9.65 5.01
CA ALA A 86 -20.27 -9.08 5.11
C ALA A 86 -20.33 -7.78 5.94
N GLY A 87 -19.19 -7.32 6.47
CA GLY A 87 -19.09 -6.11 7.28
C GLY A 87 -19.49 -6.27 8.74
N GLN A 88 -19.66 -7.50 9.22
CA GLN A 88 -19.90 -7.75 10.65
C GLN A 88 -18.58 -7.67 11.40
N VAL A 89 -18.59 -6.94 12.53
CA VAL A 89 -17.41 -6.70 13.36
C VAL A 89 -17.53 -7.38 14.72
N TRP A 90 -16.39 -7.75 15.30
CA TRP A 90 -16.26 -8.25 16.66
C TRP A 90 -14.98 -7.73 17.29
N ASP A 91 -15.12 -7.05 18.42
CA ASP A 91 -14.05 -6.42 19.21
C ASP A 91 -13.26 -7.41 20.09
N GLY A 92 -13.50 -8.71 19.96
CA GLY A 92 -12.82 -9.75 20.73
C GLY A 92 -13.33 -9.88 22.17
N THR A 93 -14.33 -9.09 22.56
CA THR A 93 -14.92 -9.11 23.91
C THR A 93 -16.31 -9.76 23.88
N GLY A 94 -16.62 -10.56 24.90
CA GLY A 94 -17.93 -11.22 25.03
C GLY A 94 -18.07 -12.52 24.24
N GLU A 95 -19.32 -12.90 23.93
CA GLU A 95 -19.61 -14.15 23.24
C GLU A 95 -19.24 -14.06 21.75
N MET A 96 -18.56 -15.11 21.24
CA MET A 96 -18.16 -15.16 19.84
C MET A 96 -19.41 -15.23 18.93
N PRO A 97 -19.56 -14.33 17.95
CA PRO A 97 -20.75 -14.27 17.11
C PRO A 97 -20.84 -15.46 16.15
N ASP A 98 -22.05 -15.81 15.71
CA ASP A 98 -22.31 -17.02 14.91
C ASP A 98 -21.54 -17.09 13.60
N TRP A 99 -21.31 -15.94 12.95
CA TRP A 99 -20.50 -15.86 11.74
C TRP A 99 -19.06 -16.30 11.98
N LEU A 100 -18.49 -15.94 13.14
CA LEU A 100 -17.12 -16.26 13.51
C LEU A 100 -17.02 -17.70 14.02
N LYS A 101 -17.99 -18.14 14.84
CA LYS A 101 -18.12 -19.54 15.26
C LYS A 101 -18.20 -20.47 14.04
N ARG A 102 -18.98 -20.13 13.02
CA ARG A 102 -19.10 -20.94 11.80
C ARG A 102 -17.79 -21.00 11.02
N ALA A 103 -17.08 -19.88 10.88
CA ALA A 103 -15.80 -19.83 10.18
C ALA A 103 -14.71 -20.65 10.90
N VAL A 104 -14.62 -20.53 12.23
CA VAL A 104 -13.67 -21.31 13.03
C VAL A 104 -13.99 -22.80 12.99
N ASN A 105 -15.27 -23.18 13.10
CA ASN A 105 -15.70 -24.58 12.95
C ASN A 105 -15.43 -25.14 11.54
N ALA A 106 -15.36 -24.27 10.52
CA ALA A 106 -14.95 -24.64 9.17
C ALA A 106 -13.43 -24.76 8.99
N GLY A 107 -12.64 -24.53 10.05
CA GLY A 107 -11.18 -24.59 10.05
C GLY A 107 -10.47 -23.28 9.70
N GLN A 108 -11.20 -22.17 9.58
CA GLN A 108 -10.60 -20.86 9.31
C GLN A 108 -10.01 -20.27 10.60
N SER A 109 -8.76 -19.83 10.55
CA SER A 109 -8.14 -19.10 11.66
C SER A 109 -8.82 -17.76 11.90
N ILE A 110 -9.12 -17.45 13.16
CA ILE A 110 -9.71 -16.17 13.57
C ILE A 110 -8.87 -14.96 13.13
N GLU A 111 -7.53 -15.10 13.10
CA GLU A 111 -6.61 -14.07 12.61
C GLU A 111 -6.85 -13.66 11.15
N HIS A 112 -7.52 -14.49 10.34
CA HIS A 112 -7.90 -14.10 8.98
C HIS A 112 -8.92 -12.95 8.96
N PHE A 113 -9.74 -12.86 10.01
CA PHE A 113 -10.74 -11.80 10.15
C PHE A 113 -10.16 -10.56 10.82
N ARG A 114 -8.90 -10.59 11.26
CA ARG A 114 -8.27 -9.46 11.93
C ARG A 114 -8.10 -8.30 10.95
N VAL A 115 -8.67 -7.15 11.30
CA VAL A 115 -8.42 -5.90 10.57
C VAL A 115 -7.08 -5.32 11.04
N ASN A 116 -6.23 -4.96 10.10
CA ASN A 116 -4.92 -4.35 10.32
C ASN A 116 -4.85 -2.95 9.71
#